data_AF-A0A821FVJ1-F1
#
_entry.id   AF-A0A821FVJ1-F1
#
_cell.length_a   1.000
_cell.length_b   1.000
_cell.length_c   1.000
_cell.angle_alpha   90.00
_cell.angle_beta   90.00
_cell.angle_gamma   90.00
#
_symmetry.space_group_name_H-M   'P 1'
#
loop_
_entity.id
_entity.type
_entity.pdbx_description
1 polymer ?
#
loop_
_entity_poly.entity_id
_entity_poly.type
_entity_poly.pdbx_seq_one_letter_code
_entity_poly.pdbx_strand_id
1 'polypeptide(L)'
;SLLTCREYFEFLENKRKEIILSLKRRYELIGPLLTKVEALVFGTNTGKHKNMHLFYTYWEHEIFTSLVELVIRNLCQFYENIFGTLSLFTTDVILAPPRIKLQPPLEEIINSIRRSAHGISQLPKHFVRWLHGTCISCPVIPVLEENLESPDFTFYNDVKQHPDVVSTLKPVRSYASGLVTSINKTLTQLLTYNDLWKSDKQKYTSRFVLKSRTYSDYDEIMKIFSKINQTFDYYLINKNIYSIELCF
;
A
#
# COMPACT_ATOMS: atom_id res chain seq x y z
N SER A 1 16.63 6.04 10.19
CA SER A 1 16.23 6.62 8.90
C SER A 1 14.98 5.91 8.44
N LEU A 2 14.02 6.63 7.86
CA LEU A 2 12.88 6.00 7.18
C LEU A 2 13.36 5.33 5.90
N LEU A 3 12.63 4.30 5.46
CA LEU A 3 12.87 3.62 4.19
C LEU A 3 12.40 4.48 3.03
N THR A 4 13.01 4.32 1.86
CA THR A 4 12.43 4.89 0.63
C THR A 4 11.08 4.25 0.33
N CYS A 5 10.23 4.93 -0.44
CA CYS A 5 8.94 4.38 -0.87
C CYS A 5 9.07 2.95 -1.44
N ARG A 6 10.08 2.69 -2.28
CA ARG A 6 10.29 1.37 -2.89
C ARG A 6 10.65 0.31 -1.85
N GLU A 7 11.64 0.59 -1.01
CA GLU A 7 12.10 -0.34 0.04
C GLU A 7 10.99 -0.64 1.05
N TYR A 8 10.18 0.36 1.40
CA TYR A 8 9.05 0.18 2.32
C TYR A 8 8.00 -0.80 1.76
N PHE A 9 7.57 -0.63 0.51
CA PHE A 9 6.59 -1.54 -0.09
C PHE A 9 7.16 -2.93 -0.37
N GLU A 10 8.44 -3.04 -0.71
CA GLU A 10 9.13 -4.33 -0.84
C GLU A 10 9.22 -5.07 0.50
N PHE A 11 9.59 -4.36 1.57
CA PHE A 11 9.59 -4.89 2.93
C PHE A 11 8.20 -5.41 3.35
N LEU A 12 7.15 -4.61 3.12
CA LEU A 12 5.77 -5.00 3.41
C LEU A 12 5.35 -6.26 2.64
N GLU A 13 5.69 -6.35 1.36
CA GLU A 13 5.36 -7.50 0.53
C GLU A 13 6.08 -8.77 1.01
N ASN A 14 7.37 -8.66 1.31
CA ASN A 14 8.18 -9.77 1.83
C ASN A 14 7.66 -10.26 3.19
N LYS A 15 7.36 -9.33 4.11
CA LYS A 15 6.78 -9.69 5.41
C LYS A 15 5.41 -10.32 5.29
N ARG A 16 4.56 -9.84 4.38
CA ARG A 16 3.26 -10.45 4.09
C ARG A 16 3.41 -11.88 3.58
N LYS A 17 4.36 -12.13 2.66
CA LYS A 17 4.68 -13.48 2.14
C LYS A 17 5.14 -14.42 3.25
N GLU A 18 5.98 -13.96 4.15
CA GLU A 18 6.44 -14.74 5.31
C GLU A 18 5.27 -15.14 6.23
N ILE A 19 4.43 -14.17 6.60
CA ILE A 19 3.29 -14.37 7.50
C ILE A 19 2.25 -15.29 6.87
N ILE A 20 1.91 -15.10 5.59
CA ILE A 20 0.88 -15.91 4.93
C ILE A 20 1.32 -17.37 4.79
N LEU A 21 2.61 -17.63 4.56
CA LEU A 21 3.14 -19.00 4.56
C LEU A 21 3.04 -19.66 5.94
N SER A 22 3.29 -18.90 7.02
CA SER A 22 3.07 -19.38 8.39
C SER A 22 1.59 -19.68 8.67
N LEU A 23 0.68 -18.80 8.24
CA LEU A 23 -0.76 -18.98 8.41
C LEU A 23 -1.29 -20.17 7.61
N LYS A 24 -0.83 -20.36 6.38
CA LYS A 24 -1.17 -21.51 5.54
C LYS A 24 -0.80 -22.83 6.23
N ARG A 25 0.42 -22.92 6.77
CA ARG A 25 0.85 -24.12 7.52
C ARG A 25 -0.04 -24.39 8.73
N ARG A 26 -0.44 -23.35 9.47
CA ARG A 26 -1.37 -23.50 10.62
C ARG A 26 -2.75 -23.96 10.17
N TYR A 27 -3.25 -23.42 9.06
CA TYR A 27 -4.50 -23.84 8.46
C TYR A 27 -4.48 -25.33 8.06
N GLU A 28 -3.39 -25.78 7.43
CA GLU A 28 -3.21 -27.19 7.03
C GLU A 28 -3.21 -28.17 8.22
N LEU A 29 -2.87 -27.69 9.43
CA LEU A 29 -2.93 -28.50 10.65
C LEU A 29 -4.35 -28.69 11.20
N ILE A 30 -5.32 -27.85 10.81
CA ILE A 30 -6.69 -27.94 11.31
C ILE A 30 -7.32 -29.27 10.90
N GLY A 31 -7.18 -29.68 9.63
CA GLY A 31 -7.73 -30.96 9.13
C GLY A 31 -7.29 -32.16 9.98
N PRO A 32 -5.98 -32.40 10.15
CA PRO A 32 -5.46 -33.45 11.03
C PRO A 32 -5.95 -33.38 12.49
N LEU A 33 -6.15 -32.18 13.04
CA LEU A 33 -6.73 -32.03 14.38
C LEU A 33 -8.19 -32.49 14.43
N LEU A 34 -8.99 -32.14 13.42
CA LEU A 34 -10.38 -32.60 13.31
C LEU A 34 -10.46 -34.11 13.09
N THR A 35 -9.52 -34.70 12.34
CA THR A 35 -9.39 -36.16 12.20
C THR A 35 -9.06 -36.85 13.53
N LYS A 36 -8.27 -36.23 14.40
CA LYS A 36 -8.04 -36.77 15.75
C LYS A 36 -9.30 -36.76 16.60
N VAL A 37 -10.16 -35.73 16.47
CA VAL A 37 -11.46 -35.69 17.16
C VAL A 37 -12.36 -36.81 16.65
N GLU A 38 -12.42 -37.03 15.33
CA GLU A 38 -13.15 -38.17 14.74
C GLU A 38 -12.67 -39.51 15.32
N ALA A 39 -11.35 -39.67 15.51
CA ALA A 39 -10.79 -40.90 16.06
C ALA A 39 -11.20 -41.15 17.51
N LEU A 40 -11.28 -40.09 18.32
CA LEU A 40 -11.71 -40.18 19.71
C LEU A 40 -13.20 -40.48 19.86
N VAL A 41 -14.04 -39.91 18.98
CA VAL A 41 -15.51 -40.03 19.10
C VAL A 41 -16.05 -41.28 18.40
N PHE A 42 -15.49 -41.63 17.24
CA PHE A 42 -16.03 -42.68 16.36
C PHE A 42 -15.03 -43.79 16.04
N GLY A 43 -13.80 -43.74 16.56
CA GLY A 43 -12.76 -44.73 16.25
C GLY A 43 -12.29 -44.72 14.80
N THR A 44 -12.53 -43.64 14.07
CA THR A 44 -12.18 -43.49 12.63
C THR A 44 -11.30 -42.26 12.39
N ASN A 45 -10.44 -42.30 11.39
CA ASN A 45 -9.50 -41.22 11.07
C ASN A 45 -9.55 -40.84 9.59
N THR A 46 -10.76 -40.84 9.02
CA THR A 46 -10.97 -40.73 7.57
C THR A 46 -11.08 -39.29 7.09
N GLY A 47 -11.41 -38.36 7.99
CA GLY A 47 -11.72 -36.97 7.69
C GLY A 47 -13.09 -36.76 7.02
N LYS A 48 -13.92 -37.81 6.92
CA LYS A 48 -15.18 -37.81 6.16
C LYS A 48 -16.29 -38.65 6.82
N HIS A 49 -16.21 -38.88 8.12
CA HIS A 49 -17.21 -39.66 8.84
C HIS A 49 -18.58 -38.97 8.79
N LYS A 50 -19.65 -39.72 8.48
CA LYS A 50 -21.00 -39.16 8.24
C LYS A 50 -21.51 -38.34 9.41
N ASN A 51 -21.30 -38.80 10.64
CA ASN A 51 -21.76 -38.10 11.85
C ASN A 51 -20.89 -36.88 12.21
N MET A 52 -19.74 -36.70 11.57
CA MET A 52 -18.86 -35.53 11.75
C MET A 52 -19.14 -34.42 10.73
N HIS A 53 -20.01 -34.65 9.75
CA HIS A 53 -20.31 -33.70 8.67
C HIS A 53 -20.59 -32.28 9.19
N LEU A 54 -21.54 -32.14 10.13
CA LEU A 54 -21.92 -30.84 10.71
C LEU A 54 -20.74 -30.17 11.45
N PHE A 55 -19.88 -30.97 12.08
CA PHE A 55 -18.71 -30.47 12.79
C PHE A 55 -17.66 -29.93 11.81
N TYR A 56 -17.40 -30.63 10.70
CA TYR A 56 -16.49 -30.12 9.67
C TYR A 56 -17.03 -28.85 9.01
N THR A 57 -18.32 -28.81 8.67
CA THR A 57 -18.97 -27.62 8.09
C THR A 57 -18.88 -26.43 9.03
N TYR A 58 -19.08 -26.63 10.34
CA TYR A 58 -18.92 -25.58 11.34
C TYR A 58 -17.50 -24.98 11.28
N TRP A 59 -16.46 -25.81 11.30
CA TRP A 59 -15.08 -25.31 11.24
C TRP A 59 -14.73 -24.64 9.92
N GLU A 60 -15.24 -25.15 8.79
CA GLU A 60 -15.06 -24.49 7.49
C GLU A 60 -15.67 -23.08 7.47
N HIS A 61 -16.85 -22.92 8.09
CA HIS A 61 -17.49 -21.62 8.26
C HIS A 61 -16.69 -20.66 9.16
N GLU A 62 -16.15 -21.15 10.28
CA GLU A 62 -15.29 -20.35 11.17
C GLU A 62 -14.00 -19.90 10.46
N ILE A 63 -13.41 -20.77 9.64
CA ILE A 63 -12.26 -20.43 8.79
C ILE A 63 -12.63 -19.33 7.80
N PHE A 64 -13.75 -19.48 7.08
CA PHE A 64 -14.23 -18.47 6.14
C PHE A 64 -14.41 -17.11 6.82
N THR A 65 -15.11 -17.09 7.96
CA THR A 65 -15.36 -15.87 8.74
C THR A 65 -14.04 -15.21 9.16
N SER A 66 -13.09 -16.01 9.65
CA SER A 66 -11.76 -15.53 10.03
C SER A 66 -10.98 -14.94 8.84
N LEU A 67 -11.12 -15.51 7.64
CA LEU A 67 -10.48 -14.99 6.43
C LEU A 67 -11.11 -13.69 5.93
N VAL A 68 -12.44 -13.54 6.05
CA VAL A 68 -13.13 -12.27 5.79
C VAL A 68 -12.62 -11.19 6.75
N GLU A 69 -12.60 -11.48 8.06
CA GLU A 69 -12.07 -10.54 9.06
C GLU A 69 -10.60 -10.19 8.81
N LEU A 70 -9.78 -11.18 8.45
CA LEU A 70 -8.37 -10.97 8.11
C LEU A 70 -8.23 -9.92 7.01
N VAL A 71 -8.97 -10.06 5.90
CA VAL A 71 -8.90 -9.13 4.77
C VAL A 71 -9.38 -7.74 5.18
N ILE A 72 -10.53 -7.64 5.86
CA ILE A 72 -11.11 -6.35 6.27
C ILE A 72 -10.16 -5.62 7.21
N ARG A 73 -9.72 -6.27 8.30
CA ARG A 73 -8.84 -5.65 9.30
C ARG A 73 -7.50 -5.21 8.69
N ASN A 74 -6.92 -6.02 7.80
CA ASN A 74 -5.67 -5.66 7.13
C ASN A 74 -5.85 -4.44 6.21
N LEU A 75 -6.96 -4.38 5.45
CA LEU A 75 -7.23 -3.23 4.59
C LEU A 75 -7.47 -1.95 5.40
N CYS A 76 -8.29 -2.01 6.46
CA CYS A 76 -8.54 -0.86 7.32
C CYS A 76 -7.25 -0.33 7.95
N GLN A 77 -6.46 -1.20 8.59
CA GLN A 77 -5.17 -0.82 9.18
C GLN A 77 -4.18 -0.30 8.13
N PHE A 78 -4.17 -0.88 6.92
CA PHE A 78 -3.33 -0.39 5.84
C PHE A 78 -3.70 1.04 5.44
N TYR A 79 -4.99 1.36 5.32
CA TYR A 79 -5.41 2.73 5.00
C TYR A 79 -5.16 3.71 6.14
N GLU A 80 -5.44 3.31 7.39
CA GLU A 80 -5.16 4.13 8.56
C GLU A 80 -3.68 4.48 8.67
N ASN A 81 -2.81 3.52 8.37
CA ASN A 81 -1.37 3.75 8.38
C ASN A 81 -0.93 4.64 7.21
N ILE A 82 -1.35 4.34 5.98
CA ILE A 82 -0.90 5.09 4.79
C ILE A 82 -1.45 6.52 4.75
N PHE A 83 -2.70 6.72 5.17
CA PHE A 83 -3.37 8.01 5.17
C PHE A 83 -3.45 8.65 6.57
N GLY A 84 -2.71 8.08 7.52
CA GLY A 84 -2.55 8.61 8.88
C GLY A 84 -1.50 9.71 8.97
N THR A 85 -1.18 10.11 10.20
CA THR A 85 -0.24 11.19 10.49
C THR A 85 1.21 10.73 10.72
N LEU A 86 1.42 9.42 10.88
CA LEU A 86 2.73 8.83 11.13
C LEU A 86 3.48 8.64 9.81
N SER A 87 4.67 9.24 9.68
CA SER A 87 5.55 9.01 8.54
C SER A 87 6.09 7.59 8.53
N LEU A 88 5.87 6.87 7.42
CA LEU A 88 6.27 5.47 7.23
C LEU A 88 7.41 5.32 6.23
N PHE A 89 7.47 6.20 5.23
CA PHE A 89 8.51 6.19 4.21
C PHE A 89 8.82 7.60 3.70
N THR A 90 10.00 7.76 3.13
CA THR A 90 10.47 9.02 2.54
C THR A 90 10.36 9.01 1.02
N THR A 91 10.26 10.20 0.44
CA THR A 91 10.30 10.43 -1.00
C THR A 91 11.02 11.74 -1.28
N ASP A 92 11.97 11.71 -2.19
CA ASP A 92 12.79 12.87 -2.52
C ASP A 92 12.03 13.82 -3.46
N VAL A 93 12.13 15.10 -3.18
CA VAL A 93 11.61 16.18 -4.02
C VAL A 93 12.78 16.80 -4.77
N ILE A 94 12.85 16.53 -6.07
CA ILE A 94 13.94 17.02 -6.91
C ILE A 94 13.52 18.30 -7.62
N LEU A 95 14.26 19.37 -7.35
CA LEU A 95 14.14 20.67 -8.00
C LEU A 95 14.94 20.68 -9.32
N ALA A 96 14.36 20.12 -10.39
CA ALA A 96 14.97 20.15 -11.72
C ALA A 96 14.28 21.20 -12.62
N PRO A 97 14.95 22.27 -13.09
CA PRO A 97 14.32 23.20 -14.02
C PRO A 97 13.87 22.47 -15.32
N PRO A 98 12.64 22.67 -15.84
CA PRO A 98 11.57 23.58 -15.40
C PRO A 98 10.49 22.95 -14.50
N ARG A 99 10.66 21.72 -13.99
CA ARG A 99 9.63 20.93 -13.29
C ARG A 99 10.14 20.33 -11.97
N ILE A 100 9.45 20.64 -10.87
CA ILE A 100 9.64 19.89 -9.60
C ILE A 100 9.11 18.47 -9.80
N LYS A 101 9.89 17.47 -9.41
CA LYS A 101 9.53 16.05 -9.54
C LYS A 101 9.69 15.33 -8.21
N LEU A 102 8.86 14.31 -8.01
CA LEU A 102 9.07 13.33 -6.94
C LEU A 102 9.88 12.15 -7.45
N GLN A 103 10.75 11.62 -6.61
CA GLN A 103 11.46 10.38 -6.83
C GLN A 103 11.16 9.40 -5.67
N PRO A 104 10.37 8.34 -5.89
CA PRO A 104 9.72 7.95 -7.15
C PRO A 104 8.56 8.89 -7.57
N PRO A 105 8.13 8.87 -8.86
CA PRO A 105 6.99 9.65 -9.33
C PRO A 105 5.71 9.36 -8.54
N LEU A 106 4.86 10.37 -8.39
CA LEU A 106 3.59 10.26 -7.66
C LEU A 106 2.71 9.10 -8.13
N GLU A 107 2.66 8.85 -9.43
CA GLU A 107 1.91 7.74 -10.01
C GLU A 107 2.45 6.37 -9.54
N GLU A 108 3.76 6.24 -9.41
CA GLU A 108 4.40 5.02 -8.90
C GLU A 108 4.08 4.79 -7.42
N ILE A 109 4.05 5.85 -6.61
CA ILE A 109 3.64 5.78 -5.20
C ILE A 109 2.20 5.26 -5.10
N ILE A 110 1.29 5.84 -5.87
CA ILE A 110 -0.13 5.43 -5.88
C ILE A 110 -0.27 3.99 -6.38
N ASN A 111 0.46 3.61 -7.42
CA ASN A 111 0.45 2.24 -7.93
C ASN A 111 1.01 1.25 -6.90
N SER A 112 1.98 1.66 -6.08
CA SER A 112 2.50 0.84 -4.98
C SER A 112 1.46 0.65 -3.86
N ILE A 113 0.74 1.72 -3.49
CA ILE A 113 -0.38 1.64 -2.55
C ILE A 113 -1.47 0.69 -3.08
N ARG A 114 -1.86 0.85 -4.35
CA ARG A 114 -2.88 0.00 -5.00
C ARG A 114 -2.45 -1.46 -5.08
N ARG A 115 -1.20 -1.74 -5.48
CA ARG A 115 -0.64 -3.10 -5.53
C ARG A 115 -0.63 -3.73 -4.15
N SER A 116 -0.23 -2.98 -3.12
CA SER A 116 -0.25 -3.47 -1.74
C SER A 116 -1.66 -3.82 -1.28
N ALA A 117 -2.64 -2.93 -1.46
CA ALA A 117 -4.04 -3.18 -1.14
C ALA A 117 -4.62 -4.38 -1.92
N HIS A 118 -4.29 -4.48 -3.21
CA HIS A 118 -4.66 -5.63 -4.02
C HIS A 118 -4.07 -6.92 -3.45
N GLY A 119 -2.78 -6.94 -3.10
CA GLY A 119 -2.14 -8.11 -2.49
C GLY A 119 -2.79 -8.56 -1.17
N ILE A 120 -3.36 -7.63 -0.39
CA ILE A 120 -4.16 -7.98 0.80
C ILE A 120 -5.45 -8.69 0.39
N SER A 121 -6.15 -8.21 -0.64
CA SER A 121 -7.36 -8.87 -1.15
C SER A 121 -7.12 -10.28 -1.73
N GLN A 122 -5.87 -10.59 -2.12
CA GLN A 122 -5.48 -11.89 -2.67
C GLN A 122 -5.09 -12.92 -1.60
N LEU A 123 -4.94 -12.52 -0.32
CA LEU A 123 -4.53 -13.43 0.76
C LEU A 123 -5.34 -14.73 0.84
N PRO A 124 -6.69 -14.72 0.64
CA PRO A 124 -7.49 -15.95 0.70
C PRO A 124 -7.11 -17.02 -0.34
N LYS A 125 -6.40 -16.67 -1.42
CA LYS A 125 -5.93 -17.64 -2.44
C LYS A 125 -4.95 -18.67 -1.89
N HIS A 126 -4.31 -18.40 -0.76
CA HIS A 126 -3.37 -19.34 -0.16
C HIS A 126 -4.06 -20.47 0.61
N PHE A 127 -5.39 -20.39 0.80
CA PHE A 127 -6.17 -21.33 1.60
C PHE A 127 -7.11 -22.12 0.69
N VAL A 128 -6.76 -23.39 0.44
CA VAL A 128 -7.54 -24.34 -0.35
C VAL A 128 -8.65 -24.91 0.51
N ARG A 129 -9.90 -24.93 0.03
CA ARG A 129 -11.07 -25.44 0.75
C ARG A 129 -10.99 -26.94 1.04
N TRP A 130 -11.93 -27.40 1.85
CA TRP A 130 -12.17 -28.82 2.01
C TRP A 130 -13.24 -29.32 1.04
N LEU A 131 -13.23 -30.63 0.77
CA LEU A 131 -14.35 -31.27 0.10
C LEU A 131 -15.60 -31.15 0.99
N HIS A 132 -16.74 -30.93 0.36
CA HIS A 132 -18.00 -30.66 1.06
C HIS A 132 -18.28 -31.70 2.16
N GLY A 133 -18.49 -31.22 3.38
CA GLY A 133 -18.83 -32.07 4.52
C GLY A 133 -17.68 -32.93 5.05
N THR A 134 -16.44 -32.57 4.74
CA THR A 134 -15.23 -33.27 5.17
C THR A 134 -14.18 -32.28 5.68
N CYS A 135 -13.09 -32.78 6.26
CA CYS A 135 -11.88 -32.01 6.51
C CYS A 135 -10.72 -32.39 5.57
N ILE A 136 -11.05 -32.97 4.42
CA ILE A 136 -10.09 -33.38 3.38
C ILE A 136 -9.91 -32.20 2.43
N SER A 137 -8.67 -31.71 2.26
CA SER A 137 -8.38 -30.62 1.33
C SER A 137 -8.72 -30.99 -0.12
N CYS A 138 -9.27 -30.04 -0.87
CA CYS A 138 -9.55 -30.22 -2.29
C CYS A 138 -8.26 -30.55 -3.05
N PRO A 139 -8.31 -31.49 -4.01
CA PRO A 139 -7.15 -31.84 -4.81
C PRO A 139 -6.68 -30.64 -5.63
N VAL A 140 -5.37 -30.41 -5.67
CA VAL A 140 -4.78 -29.45 -6.61
C VAL A 140 -4.80 -30.13 -7.99
N ILE A 141 -5.69 -29.68 -8.87
CA ILE A 141 -5.76 -30.18 -10.25
C ILE A 141 -4.75 -29.39 -11.07
N PRO A 142 -3.64 -29.99 -11.54
CA PRO A 142 -2.74 -29.31 -12.47
C PRO A 142 -3.50 -29.01 -13.76
N VAL A 143 -3.33 -27.81 -14.30
CA VAL A 143 -3.91 -27.40 -15.57
C VAL A 143 -3.34 -28.30 -16.67
N LEU A 144 -4.19 -29.15 -17.26
CA LEU A 144 -3.81 -30.10 -18.31
C LEU A 144 -3.76 -29.45 -19.71
N GLU A 145 -4.42 -28.30 -19.91
CA GLU A 145 -4.47 -27.57 -21.18
C GLU A 145 -4.12 -26.10 -20.97
N GLU A 146 -3.22 -25.55 -21.80
CA GLU A 146 -2.71 -24.16 -21.70
C GLU A 146 -3.79 -23.06 -21.71
N ASN A 147 -5.03 -23.40 -22.10
CA ASN A 147 -6.14 -22.45 -22.24
C ASN A 147 -7.29 -22.62 -21.21
N LEU A 148 -7.18 -23.57 -20.26
CA LEU A 148 -8.21 -23.79 -19.24
C LEU A 148 -7.71 -23.35 -17.86
N GLU A 149 -8.34 -22.33 -17.28
CA GLU A 149 -8.07 -21.95 -15.89
C GLU A 149 -8.44 -23.11 -14.95
N SER A 150 -7.52 -23.51 -14.07
CA SER A 150 -7.82 -24.47 -13.01
C SER A 150 -8.99 -23.97 -12.18
N PRO A 151 -9.99 -24.81 -11.87
CA PRO A 151 -11.07 -24.40 -10.98
C PRO A 151 -10.51 -23.89 -9.65
N ASP A 152 -10.93 -22.68 -9.27
CA ASP A 152 -10.47 -22.04 -8.03
C ASP A 152 -11.17 -22.66 -6.82
N PHE A 153 -10.51 -23.63 -6.18
CA PHE A 153 -10.98 -24.27 -4.95
C PHE A 153 -10.56 -23.53 -3.68
N THR A 154 -10.17 -22.25 -3.77
CA THR A 154 -9.77 -21.47 -2.59
C THR A 154 -10.95 -20.71 -1.98
N PHE A 155 -10.73 -20.04 -0.85
CA PHE A 155 -11.73 -19.13 -0.27
C PHE A 155 -11.86 -17.80 -1.04
N TYR A 156 -11.01 -17.54 -2.04
CA TYR A 156 -10.85 -16.24 -2.67
C TYR A 156 -12.12 -15.66 -3.28
N ASN A 157 -12.84 -16.41 -4.13
CA ASN A 157 -13.99 -15.85 -4.82
C ASN A 157 -15.09 -15.40 -3.86
N ASP A 158 -15.40 -16.19 -2.85
CA ASP A 158 -16.43 -15.87 -1.86
C ASP A 158 -15.99 -14.70 -0.97
N VAL A 159 -14.74 -14.69 -0.50
CA VAL A 159 -14.23 -13.57 0.32
C VAL A 159 -14.19 -12.27 -0.47
N LYS A 160 -13.79 -12.32 -1.75
CA LYS A 160 -13.75 -11.16 -2.65
C LYS A 160 -15.15 -10.56 -2.88
N GLN A 161 -16.17 -11.41 -2.97
CA GLN A 161 -17.56 -11.00 -3.19
C GLN A 161 -18.27 -10.58 -1.90
N HIS A 162 -17.67 -10.85 -0.74
CA HIS A 162 -18.25 -10.49 0.56
C HIS A 162 -18.55 -8.98 0.63
N PRO A 163 -19.78 -8.56 0.99
CA PRO A 163 -20.19 -7.15 0.97
C PRO A 163 -19.26 -6.22 1.74
N ASP A 164 -18.79 -6.66 2.92
CA ASP A 164 -17.90 -5.86 3.77
C ASP A 164 -16.48 -5.74 3.21
N VAL A 165 -16.01 -6.75 2.47
CA VAL A 165 -14.71 -6.67 1.78
C VAL A 165 -14.81 -5.70 0.61
N VAL A 166 -15.89 -5.80 -0.16
CA VAL A 166 -16.17 -4.90 -1.28
C VAL A 166 -16.32 -3.45 -0.81
N SER A 167 -17.03 -3.21 0.30
CA SER A 167 -17.20 -1.88 0.87
C SER A 167 -15.87 -1.29 1.35
N THR A 168 -15.01 -2.10 1.99
CA THR A 168 -13.69 -1.69 2.48
C THR A 168 -12.70 -1.37 1.34
N LEU A 169 -12.85 -1.97 0.15
CA LEU A 169 -11.98 -1.70 -1.00
C LEU A 169 -12.36 -0.44 -1.80
N LYS A 170 -13.62 0.01 -1.75
CA LYS A 170 -14.09 1.18 -2.53
C LYS A 170 -13.31 2.49 -2.25
N PRO A 171 -12.94 2.84 -1.01
CA PRO A 171 -12.32 4.14 -0.70
C PRO A 171 -10.93 4.37 -1.32
N VAL A 172 -10.23 3.34 -1.79
CA VAL A 172 -8.86 3.44 -2.35
C VAL A 172 -8.72 4.56 -3.36
N ARG A 173 -9.71 4.71 -4.25
CA ARG A 173 -9.69 5.72 -5.30
C ARG A 173 -9.79 7.13 -4.72
N SER A 174 -10.65 7.32 -3.71
CA SER A 174 -10.84 8.60 -3.03
C SER A 174 -9.60 8.99 -2.21
N TYR A 175 -9.00 8.03 -1.49
CA TYR A 175 -7.77 8.32 -0.76
C TYR A 175 -6.59 8.65 -1.70
N ALA A 176 -6.48 7.95 -2.83
CA ALA A 176 -5.47 8.25 -3.84
C ALA A 176 -5.65 9.66 -4.43
N SER A 177 -6.87 10.10 -4.74
CA SER A 177 -7.11 11.46 -5.23
C SER A 177 -6.84 12.53 -4.18
N GLY A 178 -7.15 12.26 -2.91
CA GLY A 178 -6.80 13.12 -1.77
C GLY A 178 -5.28 13.29 -1.63
N LEU A 179 -4.53 12.20 -1.70
CA LEU A 179 -3.06 12.19 -1.68
C LEU A 179 -2.47 13.00 -2.83
N VAL A 180 -2.96 12.81 -4.05
CA VAL A 180 -2.54 13.59 -5.22
C VAL A 180 -2.74 15.08 -5.01
N THR A 181 -3.92 15.45 -4.49
CA THR A 181 -4.28 16.85 -4.26
C THR A 181 -3.35 17.50 -3.22
N SER A 182 -3.12 16.81 -2.09
CA SER A 182 -2.27 17.30 -1.00
C SER A 182 -0.80 17.47 -1.42
N ILE A 183 -0.27 16.51 -2.18
CA ILE A 183 1.09 16.57 -2.73
C ILE A 183 1.20 17.69 -3.76
N ASN A 184 0.30 17.76 -4.74
CA ASN A 184 0.34 18.80 -5.77
C ASN A 184 0.19 20.21 -5.18
N LYS A 185 -0.62 20.38 -4.13
CA LYS A 185 -0.71 21.66 -3.40
C LYS A 185 0.65 22.06 -2.82
N THR A 186 1.38 21.12 -2.22
CA THR A 186 2.72 21.36 -1.67
C THR A 186 3.74 21.65 -2.76
N LEU A 187 3.73 20.88 -3.86
CA LEU A 187 4.64 21.13 -4.99
C LEU A 187 4.35 22.48 -5.67
N THR A 188 3.07 22.89 -5.77
CA THR A 188 2.68 24.18 -6.34
C THR A 188 3.13 25.35 -5.46
N GLN A 189 3.10 25.21 -4.13
CA GLN A 189 3.68 26.19 -3.21
C GLN A 189 5.18 26.35 -3.40
N LEU A 190 5.92 25.30 -3.79
CA LEU A 190 7.32 25.45 -4.15
C LEU A 190 7.46 26.17 -5.50
N LEU A 191 6.62 25.84 -6.49
CA LEU A 191 6.64 26.48 -7.80
C LEU A 191 6.39 28.01 -7.76
N THR A 192 5.94 28.61 -6.65
CA THR A 192 5.91 30.08 -6.53
C THR A 192 7.32 30.70 -6.45
N TYR A 193 8.33 29.93 -6.07
CA TYR A 193 9.73 30.35 -5.96
C TYR A 193 10.58 29.99 -7.19
N ASN A 194 9.93 29.58 -8.27
CA ASN A 194 10.56 29.01 -9.47
C ASN A 194 11.57 29.93 -10.16
N ASP A 195 11.37 31.23 -10.03
CA ASP A 195 12.29 32.24 -10.57
C ASP A 195 13.70 32.15 -9.95
N LEU A 196 13.84 31.58 -8.75
CA LEU A 196 15.14 31.41 -8.09
C LEU A 196 16.02 30.35 -8.76
N TRP A 197 15.44 29.30 -9.35
CA TRP A 197 16.19 28.19 -9.94
C TRP A 197 16.02 28.04 -11.46
N LYS A 198 15.01 28.68 -12.07
CA LYS A 198 14.86 28.76 -13.54
C LYS A 198 15.76 29.81 -14.19
N SER A 199 16.14 30.84 -13.44
CA SER A 199 16.88 31.95 -13.99
C SER A 199 18.32 31.54 -14.28
N ASP A 200 18.74 31.67 -15.54
CA ASP A 200 20.16 31.74 -15.89
C ASP A 200 20.73 32.98 -15.20
N LYS A 201 21.41 32.75 -14.07
CA LYS A 201 21.92 33.81 -13.18
C LYS A 201 22.73 34.82 -13.97
N GLN A 202 23.53 34.37 -14.93
CA GLN A 202 24.37 35.25 -15.75
C GLN A 202 23.54 36.12 -16.70
N LYS A 203 22.50 35.58 -17.34
CA LYS A 203 21.61 36.36 -18.21
C LYS A 203 20.74 37.34 -17.42
N TYR A 204 20.27 36.96 -16.24
CA TYR A 204 19.49 37.85 -15.38
C TYR A 204 20.37 39.00 -14.86
N THR A 205 21.54 38.69 -14.31
CA THR A 205 22.47 39.70 -13.78
C THR A 205 22.96 40.66 -14.88
N SER A 206 23.31 40.16 -16.06
CA SER A 206 23.74 41.03 -17.18
C SER A 206 22.65 41.98 -17.65
N ARG A 207 21.39 41.51 -17.78
CA ARG A 207 20.24 42.37 -18.10
C ARG A 207 19.95 43.39 -17.00
N PHE A 208 20.10 42.98 -15.74
CA PHE A 208 19.89 43.88 -14.61
C PHE A 208 20.93 44.99 -14.60
N VAL A 209 22.22 44.68 -14.75
CA VAL A 209 23.32 45.68 -14.80
C VAL A 209 23.13 46.69 -15.92
N LEU A 210 22.62 46.26 -17.09
CA LEU A 210 22.30 47.16 -18.21
C LEU A 210 21.11 48.10 -17.94
N LYS A 211 20.21 47.74 -17.01
CA LYS A 211 18.97 48.47 -16.72
C LYS A 211 19.06 49.29 -15.43
N SER A 212 19.83 48.85 -14.45
CA SER A 212 20.06 49.55 -13.18
C SER A 212 20.81 50.84 -13.42
N ARG A 213 20.31 51.96 -12.88
CA ARG A 213 20.89 53.29 -13.08
C ARG A 213 21.37 53.93 -11.77
N THR A 214 20.90 53.43 -10.63
CA THR A 214 21.21 53.99 -9.31
C THR A 214 21.57 52.91 -8.29
N TYR A 215 22.32 53.28 -7.24
CA TYR A 215 22.62 52.39 -6.12
C TYR A 215 21.35 51.91 -5.38
N SER A 216 20.29 52.73 -5.38
CA SER A 216 18.99 52.36 -4.78
C SER A 216 18.35 51.14 -5.45
N ASP A 217 18.54 50.95 -6.76
CA ASP A 217 18.02 49.79 -7.51
C ASP A 217 18.64 48.47 -7.00
N TYR A 218 19.91 48.51 -6.61
CA TYR A 218 20.61 47.35 -6.04
C TYR A 218 20.11 47.02 -4.63
N ASP A 219 19.87 48.04 -3.80
CA ASP A 219 19.34 47.86 -2.45
C ASP A 219 17.93 47.25 -2.45
N GLU A 220 17.07 47.62 -3.41
CA GLU A 220 15.75 47.02 -3.55
C GLU A 220 15.83 45.52 -3.88
N ILE A 221 16.71 45.13 -4.80
CA ILE A 221 16.93 43.72 -5.12
C ILE A 221 17.52 42.97 -3.93
N MET A 222 18.48 43.55 -3.21
CA MET A 222 19.05 42.92 -2.02
C MET A 222 18.01 42.74 -0.91
N LYS A 223 17.07 43.69 -0.74
CA LYS A 223 15.93 43.52 0.18
C LYS A 223 15.03 42.35 -0.23
N ILE A 224 14.78 42.17 -1.53
CA ILE A 224 14.01 41.02 -2.04
C ILE A 224 14.74 39.70 -1.70
N PHE A 225 16.03 39.58 -2.00
CA PHE A 225 16.81 38.37 -1.68
C PHE A 225 16.92 38.12 -0.17
N SER A 226 17.10 39.17 0.65
CA SER A 226 17.11 39.05 2.11
C SER A 226 15.78 38.51 2.65
N LYS A 227 14.66 38.97 2.11
CA LYS A 227 13.32 38.49 2.50
C LYS A 227 13.09 37.04 2.09
N ILE A 228 13.60 36.65 0.91
CA ILE A 228 13.55 35.27 0.42
C ILE A 228 14.39 34.36 1.32
N ASN A 229 15.63 34.74 1.66
CA ASN A 229 16.48 33.96 2.57
C ASN A 229 15.82 33.75 3.92
N GLN A 230 15.28 34.81 4.54
CA GLN A 230 14.52 34.68 5.78
C GLN A 230 13.35 33.71 5.66
N THR A 231 12.67 33.67 4.51
CA THR A 231 11.56 32.73 4.28
C THR A 231 12.06 31.28 4.19
N PHE A 232 13.23 31.04 3.60
CA PHE A 232 13.84 29.71 3.50
C PHE A 232 14.50 29.25 4.81
N ASP A 233 14.99 30.16 5.66
CA ASP A 233 15.52 29.83 6.98
C ASP A 233 14.46 29.14 7.88
N TYR A 234 13.18 29.46 7.67
CA TYR A 234 12.04 28.81 8.35
C TYR A 234 11.38 27.71 7.53
N TYR A 235 11.86 27.42 6.32
CA TYR A 235 11.29 26.37 5.48
C TYR A 235 11.73 25.01 6.02
N LEU A 236 10.76 24.13 6.29
CA LEU A 236 11.04 22.81 6.80
C LEU A 236 11.82 22.00 5.76
N ILE A 237 12.95 21.42 6.16
CA ILE A 237 13.76 20.49 5.34
C ILE A 237 12.90 19.28 4.91
N ASN A 238 12.00 18.86 5.78
CA ASN A 238 11.06 17.77 5.53
C ASN A 238 9.62 18.21 5.76
N LYS A 239 8.70 17.81 4.88
CA LYS A 239 7.26 18.03 5.08
C LYS A 239 6.50 16.72 4.99
N ASN A 240 5.77 16.42 6.06
CA ASN A 240 4.95 15.22 6.12
C ASN A 240 3.61 15.47 5.41
N ILE A 241 3.27 14.56 4.50
CA ILE A 241 1.97 14.47 3.86
C ILE A 241 1.47 13.05 4.05
N TYR A 242 0.52 12.88 4.96
CA TYR A 242 0.10 11.57 5.43
C TYR A 242 1.30 10.75 5.94
N SER A 243 1.44 9.51 5.49
CA SER A 243 2.59 8.64 5.80
C SER A 243 3.87 8.93 5.02
N ILE A 244 3.86 9.97 4.17
CA ILE A 244 4.99 10.29 3.28
C ILE A 244 5.76 11.48 3.85
N GLU A 245 7.02 11.26 4.17
CA GLU A 245 7.95 12.35 4.45
C GLU A 245 8.56 12.83 3.14
N LEU A 246 8.24 14.06 2.72
CA LEU A 246 8.86 14.70 1.58
C LEU A 246 10.17 15.35 2.02
N CYS A 247 11.28 14.94 1.41
CA CYS A 247 12.60 15.52 1.64
C CYS A 247 12.93 16.50 0.50
N PHE A 248 13.23 17.75 0.83
CA PHE A 248 13.51 18.82 -0.14
C PHE A 248 15.02 19.05 -0.39
#